data_AF-A0A6C0K5Q7-F1
#
_entry.id   AF-A0A6C0K5Q7-F1
#
_cell.length_a   1.000
_cell.length_b   1.000
_cell.length_c   1.000
_cell.angle_alpha   90.00
_cell.angle_beta   90.00
_cell.angle_gamma   90.00
#
_symmetry.space_group_name_H-M   'P 1'
#
loop_
_entity.id
_entity.type
_entity.pdbx_description
1 polymer ?
#
loop_
_entity_poly.entity_id
_entity_poly.type
_entity_poly.pdbx_seq_one_letter_code
_entity_poly.pdbx_strand_id
1 'polypeptide(L)'
;MTDWTRVYAYEKHTYVESFPVTSFLLAGVSNYKETVKDIQIGDVLDMEFETNKYDSSAIVIKNLGDTCGYVKKDEKEKVQSHVPCQVKVIDKRLVDFGKGIYSLRVDLAGEENN
;
A
#
# COMPACT_ATOMS: atom_id res chain seq x y z
N MET A 1 -27.70 0.05 1.18
CA MET A 1 -27.62 -1.19 1.98
C MET A 1 -26.68 -2.10 1.23
N THR A 2 -25.46 -2.29 1.73
CA THR A 2 -24.45 -3.12 1.08
C THR A 2 -24.44 -4.46 1.81
N ASP A 3 -24.80 -5.53 1.11
CA ASP A 3 -24.85 -6.89 1.65
C ASP A 3 -23.44 -7.41 1.90
N TRP A 4 -23.15 -7.74 3.16
CA TRP A 4 -21.90 -8.36 3.58
C TRP A 4 -22.02 -9.89 3.48
N THR A 5 -21.41 -10.48 2.45
CA THR A 5 -21.33 -11.93 2.33
C THR A 5 -20.22 -12.48 3.24
N ARG A 6 -20.58 -13.19 4.31
CA ARG A 6 -19.64 -13.91 5.18
C ARG A 6 -19.02 -15.10 4.42
N VAL A 7 -17.71 -15.07 4.21
CA VAL A 7 -16.93 -16.24 3.77
C VAL A 7 -16.25 -16.84 5.00
N TYR A 8 -16.68 -18.05 5.39
CA TYR A 8 -16.05 -18.81 6.48
C TYR A 8 -14.86 -19.59 5.91
N ALA A 9 -13.63 -19.15 6.23
CA ALA A 9 -12.43 -19.97 6.12
C ALA A 9 -11.92 -20.31 7.53
N TYR A 10 -11.73 -21.60 7.77
CA TYR A 10 -11.37 -22.19 9.06
C TYR A 10 -9.90 -21.90 9.46
N GLU A 11 -9.71 -21.79 10.78
CA GLU A 11 -8.47 -21.80 11.58
C GLU A 11 -7.55 -20.56 11.61
N LYS A 12 -7.38 -20.08 12.85
CA LYS A 12 -6.73 -18.84 13.33
C LYS A 12 -7.53 -17.58 13.03
N HIS A 13 -7.70 -16.75 14.07
CA HIS A 13 -8.38 -15.45 14.12
C HIS A 13 -7.88 -14.47 13.05
N THR A 14 -8.17 -14.75 11.80
CA THR A 14 -7.91 -13.87 10.67
C THR A 14 -9.23 -13.17 10.46
N TYR A 15 -9.40 -12.03 11.15
CA TYR A 15 -10.40 -11.07 10.73
C TYR A 15 -10.09 -10.79 9.25
N VAL A 16 -10.93 -11.29 8.35
CA VAL A 16 -10.87 -10.92 6.94
C VAL A 16 -11.36 -9.48 6.90
N GLU A 17 -10.44 -8.57 7.13
CA GLU A 17 -10.67 -7.15 6.94
C GLU A 17 -10.91 -6.97 5.44
N SER A 18 -12.14 -6.63 5.08
CA SER A 18 -12.48 -6.32 3.69
C SER A 18 -11.78 -5.02 3.33
N PHE A 19 -10.70 -5.13 2.55
CA PHE A 19 -10.00 -3.96 2.06
C PHE A 19 -10.78 -3.31 0.90
N PRO A 20 -10.67 -1.98 0.72
CA PRO A 20 -11.18 -1.29 -0.45
C PRO A 20 -10.64 -1.93 -1.74
N VAL A 21 -11.47 -1.99 -2.77
CA VAL A 21 -11.08 -2.54 -4.09
C VAL A 21 -9.92 -1.76 -4.69
N THR A 22 -9.85 -0.46 -4.39
CA THR A 22 -8.79 0.46 -4.81
C THR A 22 -7.47 0.25 -4.06
N SER A 23 -7.45 -0.53 -2.99
CA SER A 23 -6.25 -0.76 -2.19
C SER A 23 -5.30 -1.77 -2.82
N PHE A 24 -4.02 -1.66 -2.49
CA PHE A 24 -2.96 -2.55 -2.96
C PHE A 24 -1.79 -2.63 -1.97
N LEU A 25 -1.02 -3.72 -2.06
CA LEU A 25 0.18 -3.95 -1.24
C LEU A 25 1.41 -3.34 -1.92
N LEU A 26 2.26 -2.70 -1.12
CA LEU A 26 3.54 -2.20 -1.60
C LEU A 26 4.56 -3.32 -1.78
N ALA A 27 5.35 -3.21 -2.84
CA ALA A 27 6.52 -4.03 -3.13
C ALA A 27 7.79 -3.38 -2.60
N GLY A 28 8.81 -4.19 -2.31
CA GLY A 28 10.15 -3.68 -1.95
C GLY A 28 10.24 -3.04 -0.56
N VAL A 29 9.18 -3.05 0.24
CA VAL A 29 9.08 -2.43 1.58
C VAL A 29 10.23 -2.85 2.51
N SER A 30 10.72 -4.07 2.39
CA SER A 30 11.86 -4.58 3.18
C SER A 30 13.16 -3.79 2.98
N ASN A 31 13.33 -3.14 1.82
CA ASN A 31 14.50 -2.32 1.51
C ASN A 31 14.43 -0.92 2.15
N TYR A 32 13.24 -0.52 2.61
CA TYR A 32 12.92 0.81 3.13
C TYR A 32 12.44 0.76 4.59
N LYS A 33 12.92 -0.25 5.34
CA LYS A 33 12.45 -0.56 6.70
C LYS A 33 12.54 0.62 7.67
N GLU A 34 13.56 1.46 7.56
CA GLU A 34 13.73 2.62 8.46
C GLU A 34 12.67 3.69 8.19
N THR A 35 12.45 4.06 6.92
CA THR A 35 11.37 4.97 6.51
C THR A 35 10.00 4.42 6.91
N VAL A 36 9.79 3.11 6.71
CA VAL A 36 8.50 2.46 6.94
C VAL A 36 8.19 2.27 8.43
N LYS A 37 9.23 2.16 9.27
CA LYS A 37 9.08 1.91 10.71
C LYS A 37 8.19 2.95 11.39
N ASP A 38 8.30 4.21 10.99
CA ASP A 38 7.60 5.31 11.66
C ASP A 38 6.22 5.62 11.06
N ILE A 39 5.92 5.09 9.86
CA ILE A 39 4.62 5.23 9.19
C ILE A 39 3.49 4.61 10.01
N GLN A 40 2.37 5.30 10.19
CA GLN A 40 1.18 4.82 10.89
C GLN A 40 0.02 4.56 9.94
N ILE A 41 -0.95 3.76 10.39
CA ILE A 41 -2.23 3.64 9.69
C ILE A 41 -2.91 5.01 9.73
N GLY A 42 -3.40 5.46 8.57
CA GLY A 42 -3.99 6.77 8.39
C GLY A 42 -3.06 7.80 7.75
N ASP A 43 -1.75 7.55 7.73
CA ASP A 43 -0.78 8.44 7.08
C ASP A 43 -1.06 8.54 5.58
N VAL A 44 -0.80 9.73 5.04
CA VAL A 44 -0.94 10.04 3.62
C VAL A 44 0.44 10.08 2.99
N LEU A 45 0.62 9.32 1.91
CA LEU A 45 1.87 9.15 1.19
C LEU A 45 1.70 9.63 -0.25
N ASP A 46 2.79 10.08 -0.87
CA ASP A 46 2.79 10.54 -2.25
C ASP A 46 3.05 9.37 -3.21
N MET A 47 2.30 9.31 -4.30
CA MET A 47 2.46 8.32 -5.37
C MET A 47 2.87 9.03 -6.67
N GLU A 48 4.03 8.64 -7.21
CA GLU A 48 4.66 9.30 -8.36
C GLU A 48 5.24 8.29 -9.34
N PHE A 49 5.42 8.71 -10.61
CA PHE A 49 6.23 7.95 -11.55
C PHE A 49 7.73 8.11 -11.25
N GLU A 50 8.46 7.00 -11.35
CA GLU A 50 9.92 6.96 -11.25
C GLU A 50 10.50 6.13 -12.39
N THR A 51 11.39 6.73 -13.17
CA THR A 51 12.18 6.00 -14.16
C THR A 51 13.40 5.41 -13.47
N ASN A 52 13.52 4.08 -13.45
CA ASN A 52 14.71 3.41 -12.92
C ASN A 52 15.27 2.34 -13.87
N LYS A 53 16.43 1.78 -13.53
CA LYS A 53 17.15 0.81 -14.37
C LYS A 53 16.42 -0.52 -14.60
N TYR A 54 15.38 -0.82 -13.83
CA TYR A 54 14.63 -2.07 -13.90
C TYR A 54 13.28 -1.90 -14.58
N ASP A 55 12.74 -0.68 -14.54
CA ASP A 55 11.38 -0.38 -14.95
C ASP A 55 11.25 1.13 -15.24
N SER A 56 11.01 1.47 -16.51
CA SER A 56 10.92 2.86 -16.96
C SER A 56 9.59 3.53 -16.60
N SER A 57 8.62 2.77 -16.08
CA SER A 57 7.33 3.27 -15.63
C SER A 57 7.04 2.81 -14.20
N ALA A 58 8.08 2.69 -13.36
CA ALA A 58 7.87 2.34 -11.95
C ALA A 58 6.98 3.42 -11.29
N ILE A 59 6.14 2.97 -10.37
CA ILE A 59 5.33 3.88 -9.56
C ILE A 59 5.82 3.72 -8.13
N VAL A 60 6.38 4.80 -7.58
CA VAL A 60 7.01 4.84 -6.27
C VAL A 60 6.06 5.48 -5.27
N ILE A 61 6.06 4.97 -4.03
CA ILE A 61 5.36 5.57 -2.90
C ILE A 61 6.40 6.22 -1.99
N LYS A 62 6.18 7.49 -1.64
CA LYS A 62 7.09 8.30 -0.83
C LYS A 62 6.41 8.87 0.41
N ASN A 63 7.18 9.01 1.48
CA ASN A 63 6.82 9.78 2.66
C ASN A 63 7.80 10.94 2.78
N LEU A 64 7.34 12.19 2.62
CA LEU A 64 8.19 13.39 2.71
C LEU A 64 9.46 13.31 1.83
N GLY A 65 9.34 12.68 0.65
CA GLY A 65 10.45 12.47 -0.29
C GLY A 65 11.21 11.15 -0.14
N ASP A 66 11.09 10.46 0.99
CA ASP A 66 11.74 9.16 1.21
C ASP A 66 10.91 8.00 0.68
N THR A 67 11.54 7.09 -0.07
CA THR A 67 10.86 5.92 -0.64
C THR A 67 10.38 4.95 0.43
N CYS A 68 9.12 4.56 0.36
CA CYS A 68 8.48 3.56 1.22
C CYS A 68 8.33 2.20 0.53
N GLY A 69 8.30 2.21 -0.80
CA GLY A 69 8.11 1.03 -1.64
C GLY A 69 7.58 1.40 -3.01
N TYR A 70 7.16 0.38 -3.76
CA TYR A 70 6.67 0.52 -5.12
C TYR A 70 5.33 -0.16 -5.32
N VAL A 71 4.58 0.27 -6.33
CA VAL A 71 3.44 -0.49 -6.83
C VAL A 71 3.97 -1.75 -7.53
N LYS A 72 3.36 -2.92 -7.24
CA LYS A 72 3.68 -4.16 -7.94
C LYS A 72 3.31 -4.07 -9.42
N LYS A 73 4.02 -4.81 -10.27
CA LYS A 73 3.81 -4.76 -11.74
C LYS A 73 2.38 -5.09 -12.17
N ASP A 74 1.76 -6.07 -11.52
CA ASP A 74 0.39 -6.52 -11.75
C ASP A 74 -0.68 -5.54 -11.26
N GLU A 75 -0.36 -4.66 -10.31
CA GLU A 75 -1.27 -3.63 -9.80
C GLU A 75 -1.14 -2.29 -10.56
N LYS A 76 -0.13 -2.13 -11.43
CA LYS A 76 0.12 -0.86 -12.13
C LYS A 76 -1.04 -0.42 -13.00
N GLU A 77 -1.61 -1.32 -13.79
CA GLU A 77 -2.69 -0.98 -14.73
C GLU A 77 -3.89 -0.34 -14.04
N LYS A 78 -4.16 -0.77 -12.80
CA LYS A 78 -5.25 -0.28 -11.96
C LYS A 78 -5.00 1.13 -11.40
N VAL A 79 -3.75 1.49 -11.11
CA VAL A 79 -3.42 2.74 -10.40
C VAL A 79 -2.78 3.81 -11.29
N GLN A 80 -2.17 3.44 -12.42
CA GLN A 80 -1.39 4.34 -13.27
C GLN A 80 -2.16 5.59 -13.75
N SER A 81 -3.48 5.48 -13.97
CA SER A 81 -4.33 6.60 -14.40
C SER A 81 -4.53 7.66 -13.31
N HIS A 82 -4.19 7.33 -12.06
CA HIS A 82 -4.30 8.22 -10.91
C HIS A 82 -2.95 8.86 -10.55
N VAL A 83 -1.84 8.49 -11.21
CA VAL A 83 -0.51 9.03 -10.88
C VAL A 83 -0.30 10.36 -11.62
N PRO A 84 0.15 11.45 -10.94
CA PRO A 84 0.46 11.53 -9.51
C PRO A 84 -0.78 11.73 -8.63
N CYS A 85 -0.82 11.08 -7.47
CA CYS A 85 -1.82 11.35 -6.44
C CYS A 85 -1.28 11.00 -5.04
N GLN A 86 -2.14 11.12 -4.04
CA GLN A 86 -1.87 10.65 -2.70
C GLN A 86 -2.56 9.32 -2.42
N VAL A 87 -1.96 8.54 -1.53
CA VAL A 87 -2.49 7.26 -1.06
C VAL A 87 -2.48 7.24 0.46
N LYS A 88 -3.50 6.62 1.06
CA LYS A 88 -3.62 6.51 2.52
C LYS A 88 -3.18 5.12 2.98
N VAL A 89 -2.39 5.05 4.05
CA VAL A 89 -2.03 3.78 4.67
C VAL A 89 -3.24 3.21 5.39
N ILE A 90 -3.70 2.03 4.98
CA ILE A 90 -4.89 1.39 5.55
C ILE A 90 -4.57 0.14 6.36
N ASP A 91 -3.40 -0.46 6.16
CA ASP A 91 -2.92 -1.59 6.96
C ASP A 91 -1.40 -1.61 6.99
N LYS A 92 -0.85 -1.86 8.19
CA LYS A 92 0.57 -2.02 8.44
C LYS A 92 0.77 -3.20 9.38
N ARG A 93 1.59 -4.17 8.97
CA ARG A 93 1.88 -5.37 9.77
C ARG A 93 3.36 -5.65 9.83
N LEU A 94 3.87 -5.95 11.02
CA LEU A 94 5.22 -6.47 11.17
C LEU A 94 5.22 -7.95 10.76
N VAL A 95 5.90 -8.28 9.67
CA VAL A 95 5.91 -9.64 9.09
C VAL A 95 7.14 -10.45 9.47
N ASP A 96 8.26 -9.78 9.80
CA ASP A 96 9.46 -10.42 10.35
C ASP A 96 10.01 -9.55 11.49
N PHE A 97 9.77 -9.98 12.73
CA PHE A 97 10.18 -9.28 13.94
C PHE A 97 11.71 -9.19 14.07
N GLY A 98 12.44 -10.25 13.69
CA GLY A 98 13.90 -10.30 13.81
C GLY A 98 14.60 -9.37 12.81
N LYS A 99 13.96 -9.07 11.68
CA LYS A 99 14.51 -8.20 10.63
C LYS A 99 13.87 -6.81 10.56
N GLY A 100 12.82 -6.56 11.35
CA GLY A 100 12.06 -5.31 11.32
C GLY A 100 11.35 -5.07 9.99
N ILE A 101 10.87 -6.13 9.33
CA ILE A 101 10.23 -6.02 8.02
C ILE A 101 8.73 -5.83 8.20
N TYR A 102 8.20 -4.80 7.55
CA TYR A 102 6.77 -4.51 7.53
C TYR A 102 6.14 -4.88 6.18
N SER A 103 4.86 -5.20 6.22
CA SER A 103 3.94 -5.14 5.08
C SER A 103 3.14 -3.85 5.19
N LEU A 104 3.01 -3.14 4.08
CA LEU A 104 2.19 -1.94 3.97
C LEU A 104 1.15 -2.14 2.87
N ARG A 105 -0.11 -1.84 3.20
CA ARG A 105 -1.21 -1.68 2.26
C ARG A 105 -1.65 -0.23 2.27
N VAL A 106 -1.81 0.30 1.07
CA VAL A 106 -2.33 1.65 0.85
C VAL A 106 -3.59 1.59 0.03
N ASP A 107 -4.41 2.62 0.14
CA ASP A 107 -5.58 2.86 -0.68
C ASP A 107 -5.43 4.17 -1.43
N LEU A 108 -6.00 4.26 -2.63
CA LEU A 108 -6.10 5.54 -3.32
C LEU A 108 -6.87 6.50 -2.41
N ALA A 109 -6.28 7.65 -2.08
CA ALA A 109 -7.00 8.68 -1.36
C ALA A 109 -8.00 9.29 -2.35
N GLY A 110 -9.20 8.71 -2.43
CA GLY A 110 -10.29 9.34 -3.15
C GLY A 110 -10.54 10.72 -2.55
N GLU A 111 -10.74 11.72 -3.40
CA GLU A 111 -11.41 12.95 -2.97
C GLU A 111 -12.66 12.51 -2.20
N GLU A 112 -12.73 12.83 -0.90
CA GLU A 112 -14.01 12.77 -0.20
C GLU A 112 -14.97 13.59 -1.06
N ASN A 113 -15.95 12.93 -1.69
CA ASN A 113 -16.95 13.64 -2.48
C ASN A 113 -17.55 14.75 -1.59
N ASN A 114 -17.31 16.00 -2.02
CA ASN A 114 -17.85 17.28 -1.53
C ASN A 114 -18.92 17.23 -0.43
#